data_AF-A0A8T1S0C7-F1
#
_entry.id   AF-A0A8T1S0C7-F1
#
_cell.length_a   1.000
_cell.length_b   1.000
_cell.length_c   1.000
_cell.angle_alpha   90.00
_cell.angle_beta   90.00
_cell.angle_gamma   90.00
#
_symmetry.space_group_name_H-M   'P 1'
#
loop_
_entity.id
_entity.type
_entity.pdbx_description
1 polymer ?
#
loop_
_entity_poly.entity_id
_entity_poly.type
_entity_poly.pdbx_seq_one_letter_code
_entity_poly.pdbx_strand_id
1 'polypeptide(L)'
;MLEATTPCKHPKALEALSRSSSRCYLLPFPGKRIMTGNQGSLRDMDEDFRDSLRDYVTALVGSAGRHAWRDRHGALLTGTQLAARIEKFSALMKKHCFGFSSPAQMAITFHNQRALDRASAEHADFLREKDGDSRNMFTCLKVRPGKMAKLFAERRGQVLWRCRTDMREPAPETEAQLTELEAEWTREAE
;
A
#
# COMPACT_ATOMS: atom_id res chain seq x y z
N MET A 1 -34.24 29.22 -2.13
CA MET A 1 -33.09 29.27 -3.05
C MET A 1 -31.86 28.95 -2.23
N LEU A 2 -31.21 27.81 -2.48
CA LEU A 2 -29.96 27.44 -1.79
C LEU A 2 -28.84 28.29 -2.39
N GLU A 3 -28.25 29.15 -1.57
CA GLU A 3 -27.10 29.97 -1.94
C GLU A 3 -25.96 29.10 -2.45
N ALA A 4 -25.28 29.59 -3.49
CA ALA A 4 -24.13 28.93 -4.09
C ALA A 4 -23.02 28.77 -3.03
N THR A 5 -22.92 27.58 -2.44
CA THR A 5 -21.82 27.22 -1.54
C THR A 5 -20.51 27.36 -2.30
N THR A 6 -19.62 28.18 -1.74
CA THR A 6 -18.24 28.35 -2.18
C THR A 6 -17.57 27.00 -2.43
N PRO A 7 -16.75 26.86 -3.50
CA PRO A 7 -16.16 25.59 -3.86
C PRO A 7 -15.28 25.07 -2.72
N CYS A 8 -15.54 23.84 -2.29
CA CYS A 8 -14.79 23.18 -1.23
C CYS A 8 -13.30 23.14 -1.61
N LYS A 9 -12.42 23.68 -0.74
CA LYS A 9 -10.97 23.63 -0.93
C LYS A 9 -10.41 22.21 -1.01
N HIS A 10 -11.15 21.22 -0.51
CA HIS A 10 -10.73 19.82 -0.43
C HIS A 10 -11.84 18.87 -0.92
N PRO A 11 -12.12 18.84 -2.24
CA PRO A 11 -13.25 18.09 -2.78
C PRO A 11 -13.16 16.58 -2.52
N LYS A 12 -11.95 16.02 -2.50
CA LYS A 12 -11.72 14.59 -2.16
C LYS A 12 -12.00 14.26 -0.69
N ALA A 13 -11.69 15.19 0.21
CA ALA A 13 -12.00 15.01 1.63
C ALA A 13 -13.52 15.07 1.85
N LEU A 14 -14.19 16.03 1.20
CA LEU A 14 -15.65 16.12 1.22
C LEU A 14 -16.31 14.87 0.63
N GLU A 15 -15.81 14.37 -0.51
CA GLU A 15 -16.29 13.11 -1.10
C GLU A 15 -16.15 11.95 -0.12
N ALA A 16 -14.99 11.79 0.52
CA ALA A 16 -14.77 10.74 1.50
C ALA A 16 -15.73 10.84 2.69
N LEU A 17 -15.95 12.04 3.23
CA LEU A 17 -16.88 12.28 4.34
C LEU A 17 -18.35 12.10 3.95
N SER A 18 -18.68 12.31 2.67
CA SER A 18 -20.04 12.18 2.14
C SER A 18 -20.42 10.73 1.81
N ARG A 19 -19.45 9.80 1.84
CA ARG A 19 -19.73 8.37 1.63
C ARG A 19 -20.58 7.83 2.78
N SER A 20 -21.54 6.97 2.45
CA SER A 20 -22.37 6.25 3.43
C SER A 20 -21.57 5.33 4.36
N SER A 21 -20.33 5.00 3.99
CA SER A 21 -19.37 4.28 4.83
C SER A 21 -18.73 5.16 5.92
N SER A 22 -18.77 6.48 5.78
CA SER A 22 -18.21 7.42 6.74
C SER A 22 -19.24 7.70 7.82
N ARG A 23 -18.85 7.49 9.08
CA ARG A 23 -19.71 7.68 10.26
C ARG A 23 -19.03 8.60 11.25
N CYS A 24 -19.81 9.47 11.88
CA CYS A 24 -19.37 10.33 12.97
C CYS A 24 -20.19 9.99 14.21
N TYR A 25 -19.54 9.88 15.36
CA TYR A 25 -20.17 9.68 16.66
C TYR A 25 -19.80 10.84 17.56
N LEU A 26 -20.80 11.53 18.09
CA LEU A 26 -20.61 12.55 19.10
C LEU A 26 -20.74 11.87 20.47
N LEU A 27 -19.66 11.85 21.23
CA LEU A 27 -19.65 11.31 22.58
C LEU A 27 -19.79 12.46 23.59
N PRO A 28 -20.67 12.32 24.60
CA PRO A 28 -20.76 13.28 25.70
C PRO A 28 -19.44 13.41 26.47
N PHE A 29 -19.38 14.42 27.33
CA PHE A 29 -18.27 14.54 28.26
C PHE A 29 -18.26 13.34 29.23
N PRO A 30 -17.12 12.66 29.45
CA PRO A 30 -17.11 11.39 30.19
C PRO A 30 -17.23 11.54 31.71
N GLY A 31 -17.19 12.76 32.24
CA GLY A 31 -17.25 13.05 33.66
C GLY A 31 -15.90 13.41 34.28
N LYS A 32 -15.91 14.20 35.36
CA LYS A 32 -14.67 14.70 35.98
C LYS A 32 -13.88 13.58 36.68
N ARG A 33 -14.58 12.61 37.29
CA ARG A 33 -13.97 11.56 38.10
C ARG A 33 -13.06 10.65 37.28
N ILE A 34 -13.51 10.25 36.08
CA ILE A 34 -12.70 9.47 35.13
C ILE A 34 -11.52 10.27 34.56
N MET A 35 -11.64 11.60 34.41
CA MET A 35 -10.55 12.44 33.93
C MET A 35 -9.43 12.65 34.95
N THR A 36 -9.78 12.76 36.23
CA THR A 36 -8.82 12.99 37.32
C THR A 36 -8.37 11.70 38.00
N GLY A 37 -8.98 10.57 37.64
CA GLY A 37 -8.72 9.27 38.23
C GLY A 37 -7.52 8.57 37.58
N ASN A 38 -6.94 7.62 38.31
CA ASN A 38 -5.77 6.86 37.88
C ASN A 38 -6.18 5.51 37.26
N GLN A 39 -7.48 5.17 37.31
CA GLN A 39 -8.04 3.91 36.85
C GLN A 39 -9.29 4.16 35.99
N GLY A 40 -9.41 3.40 34.90
CA GLY A 40 -10.56 3.46 34.00
C GLY A 40 -11.73 2.61 34.51
N SER A 41 -12.54 3.14 35.43
CA SER A 41 -13.72 2.45 35.95
C SER A 41 -15.02 2.96 35.34
N LEU A 42 -15.92 2.06 34.96
CA LEU A 42 -17.27 2.40 34.49
C LEU A 42 -18.13 3.11 35.56
N ARG A 43 -17.76 3.04 36.85
CA ARG A 43 -18.50 3.75 37.91
C ARG A 43 -18.15 5.24 37.98
N ASP A 44 -17.01 5.62 37.42
CA ASP A 44 -16.50 6.99 37.46
C ASP A 44 -16.85 7.81 36.21
N MET A 45 -17.55 7.19 35.26
CA MET A 45 -18.05 7.83 34.05
C MET A 45 -19.50 8.29 34.25
N ASP A 46 -19.83 9.43 33.66
CA ASP A 46 -21.19 9.95 33.63
C ASP A 46 -22.12 8.99 32.84
N GLU A 47 -23.39 8.92 33.24
CA GLU A 47 -24.32 7.90 32.75
C GLU A 47 -24.62 8.01 31.24
N ASP A 48 -24.86 9.23 30.78
CA ASP A 48 -25.10 9.56 29.37
C ASP A 48 -23.90 9.21 28.47
N PHE A 49 -22.68 9.42 28.95
CA PHE A 49 -21.47 8.99 28.28
C PHE A 49 -21.39 7.45 28.21
N ARG A 50 -21.67 6.75 29.31
CA ARG A 50 -21.61 5.27 29.33
C ARG A 50 -22.58 4.64 28.36
N ASP A 51 -23.79 5.17 28.28
CA ASP A 51 -24.80 4.66 27.37
C ASP A 51 -24.43 4.97 25.92
N SER A 52 -23.97 6.20 25.63
CA SER A 52 -23.45 6.56 24.30
C SER A 52 -22.25 5.70 23.88
N LEU A 53 -21.34 5.41 24.82
CA LEU A 53 -20.18 4.56 24.58
C LEU A 53 -20.61 3.11 24.30
N ARG A 54 -21.59 2.60 25.03
CA ARG A 54 -22.16 1.27 24.82
C ARG A 54 -22.78 1.16 23.42
N ASP A 55 -23.54 2.16 23.01
CA ASP A 55 -24.15 2.22 21.68
C ASP A 55 -23.09 2.29 20.58
N TYR A 56 -22.07 3.13 20.76
CA TYR A 56 -20.93 3.22 19.85
C TYR A 56 -20.23 1.88 19.67
N VAL A 57 -19.84 1.23 20.78
CA VAL A 57 -19.14 -0.07 20.75
C VAL A 57 -20.03 -1.14 20.11
N THR A 58 -21.32 -1.18 20.47
CA THR A 58 -22.29 -2.13 19.91
C THR A 58 -22.43 -1.94 18.39
N ALA A 59 -22.54 -0.70 17.91
CA ALA A 59 -22.61 -0.40 16.49
C ALA A 59 -21.31 -0.73 15.75
N LEU A 60 -20.15 -0.49 16.38
CA LEU A 60 -18.84 -0.82 15.81
C LEU A 60 -18.69 -2.34 15.65
N VAL A 61 -18.92 -3.10 16.73
CA VAL A 61 -18.82 -4.56 16.72
C VAL A 61 -19.86 -5.19 15.79
N GLY A 62 -21.10 -4.71 15.82
CA GLY A 62 -22.18 -5.19 14.95
C GLY A 62 -21.92 -4.94 13.46
N SER A 63 -21.02 -4.03 13.11
CA SER A 63 -20.62 -3.76 11.73
C SER A 63 -19.23 -4.28 11.36
N ALA A 64 -18.50 -4.92 12.29
CA ALA A 64 -17.12 -5.36 12.07
C ALA A 64 -16.97 -6.26 10.83
N GLY A 65 -17.91 -7.17 10.59
CA GLY A 65 -17.89 -8.07 9.42
C GLY A 65 -17.99 -7.36 8.06
N ARG A 66 -18.48 -6.11 8.01
CA ARG A 66 -18.60 -5.32 6.78
C ARG A 66 -17.32 -4.56 6.42
N HIS A 67 -16.38 -4.44 7.37
CA HIS A 67 -15.15 -3.66 7.23
C HIS A 67 -13.91 -4.55 7.05
N ALA A 68 -14.09 -5.76 6.53
CA ALA A 68 -12.98 -6.65 6.25
C ALA A 68 -12.00 -6.02 5.24
N TRP A 69 -10.71 -6.16 5.52
CA TRP A 69 -9.66 -5.62 4.65
C TRP A 69 -9.71 -6.29 3.28
N ARG A 70 -9.66 -5.47 2.24
CA ARG A 70 -9.68 -5.91 0.84
C ARG A 70 -8.43 -5.45 0.11
N ASP A 71 -8.05 -6.20 -0.92
CA ASP A 71 -7.03 -5.77 -1.86
C ASP A 71 -7.57 -4.74 -2.87
N ARG A 72 -6.70 -4.33 -3.80
CA ARG A 72 -7.03 -3.38 -4.87
C ARG A 72 -8.07 -3.91 -5.88
N HIS A 73 -8.31 -5.22 -5.90
CA HIS A 73 -9.30 -5.91 -6.74
C HIS A 73 -10.59 -6.21 -5.97
N GLY A 74 -10.67 -5.79 -4.70
CA GLY A 74 -11.84 -5.99 -3.83
C GLY A 74 -11.90 -7.36 -3.16
N ALA A 75 -10.88 -8.21 -3.32
CA ALA A 75 -10.80 -9.53 -2.69
C ALA A 75 -10.40 -9.41 -1.22
N LEU A 76 -10.97 -10.26 -0.37
CA LEU A 76 -10.68 -10.28 1.07
C LEU A 76 -9.22 -10.67 1.33
N LEU A 77 -8.57 -9.94 2.23
CA LEU A 77 -7.23 -10.27 2.70
C LEU A 77 -7.31 -11.33 3.81
N THR A 78 -6.46 -12.34 3.69
CA THR A 78 -6.16 -13.27 4.77
C THR A 78 -5.28 -12.61 5.84
N GLY A 79 -5.27 -13.18 7.05
CA GLY A 79 -4.40 -12.69 8.13
C GLY A 79 -2.92 -12.67 7.78
N THR A 80 -2.45 -13.68 7.03
CA THR A 80 -1.06 -13.77 6.54
C THR A 80 -0.76 -12.69 5.50
N GLN A 81 -1.66 -12.44 4.56
CA GLN A 81 -1.52 -11.34 3.59
C GLN A 81 -1.51 -9.97 4.27
N LEU A 82 -2.33 -9.78 5.31
CA LEU A 82 -2.33 -8.54 6.09
C LEU A 82 -1.02 -8.37 6.87
N ALA A 83 -0.55 -9.41 7.55
CA ALA A 83 0.73 -9.39 8.27
C ALA A 83 1.90 -9.04 7.35
N ALA A 84 2.02 -9.71 6.19
CA ALA A 84 3.05 -9.43 5.20
C ALA A 84 3.02 -7.97 4.70
N ARG A 85 1.82 -7.38 4.56
CA ARG A 85 1.68 -5.96 4.20
C ARG A 85 2.12 -5.02 5.32
N ILE A 86 1.80 -5.34 6.57
CA ILE A 86 2.23 -4.56 7.74
C ILE A 86 3.76 -4.62 7.87
N GLU A 87 4.36 -5.79 7.71
CA GLU A 87 5.82 -5.97 7.75
C GLU A 87 6.51 -5.16 6.66
N LYS A 88 6.02 -5.26 5.41
CA LYS A 88 6.56 -4.49 4.29
C LYS A 88 6.45 -2.98 4.53
N PHE A 89 5.31 -2.52 5.04
CA PHE A 89 5.12 -1.11 5.39
C PHE A 89 6.07 -0.67 6.52
N SER A 90 6.21 -1.48 7.57
CA SER A 90 7.11 -1.20 8.69
C SER A 90 8.58 -1.14 8.23
N ALA A 91 9.02 -2.07 7.36
CA ALA A 91 10.35 -2.07 6.79
C ALA A 91 10.62 -0.79 5.98
N LEU A 92 9.65 -0.33 5.18
CA LEU A 92 9.75 0.93 4.45
C LEU A 92 9.82 2.13 5.39
N MET A 93 8.98 2.19 6.41
CA MET A 93 9.00 3.26 7.41
C MET A 93 10.33 3.32 8.17
N LYS A 94 10.92 2.16 8.48
CA LYS A 94 12.25 2.06 9.10
C LYS A 94 13.36 2.53 8.16
N LYS A 95 13.31 2.13 6.88
CA LYS A 95 14.29 2.54 5.85
C LYS A 95 14.30 4.06 5.68
N HIS A 96 13.12 4.70 5.72
CA HIS A 96 12.97 6.14 5.53
C HIS A 96 12.97 6.96 6.83
N CYS A 97 13.33 6.37 7.99
CA CYS A 97 13.53 7.03 9.29
C CYS A 97 12.72 8.33 9.50
N PHE A 98 11.38 8.26 9.48
CA PHE A 98 10.46 9.40 9.68
C PHE A 98 10.74 10.69 8.84
N GLY A 99 11.53 10.61 7.77
CA GLY A 99 12.05 11.77 7.03
C GLY A 99 11.13 12.30 5.92
N PHE A 100 9.85 11.93 5.92
CA PHE A 100 8.92 12.49 4.94
C PHE A 100 8.53 13.91 5.34
N SER A 101 8.81 14.89 4.47
CA SER A 101 8.41 16.29 4.67
C SER A 101 6.89 16.48 4.61
N SER A 102 6.15 15.55 3.98
CA SER A 102 4.70 15.60 3.86
C SER A 102 4.05 14.24 3.54
N PRO A 103 2.73 14.08 3.79
CA PRO A 103 1.96 12.91 3.33
C PRO A 103 2.01 12.69 1.80
N ALA A 104 2.15 13.76 1.02
CA ALA A 104 2.27 13.67 -0.44
C ALA A 104 3.59 13.00 -0.85
N GLN A 105 4.71 13.43 -0.24
CA GLN A 105 6.02 12.81 -0.46
C GLN A 105 6.00 11.32 -0.08
N MET A 106 5.40 10.99 1.07
CA MET A 106 5.24 9.59 1.50
C MET A 106 4.47 8.75 0.46
N ALA A 107 3.38 9.28 -0.08
CA ALA A 107 2.59 8.59 -1.10
C ALA A 107 3.39 8.37 -2.40
N ILE A 108 4.20 9.34 -2.81
CA ILE A 108 5.11 9.23 -3.97
C ILE A 108 6.15 8.13 -3.74
N THR A 109 6.83 8.14 -2.59
CA THR A 109 7.84 7.12 -2.26
C THR A 109 7.26 5.71 -2.29
N PHE A 110 6.10 5.48 -1.67
CA PHE A 110 5.46 4.16 -1.69
C PHE A 110 4.98 3.73 -3.06
N HIS A 111 4.50 4.68 -3.88
CA HIS A 111 4.12 4.40 -5.26
C HIS A 111 5.33 3.92 -6.08
N ASN A 112 6.46 4.62 -5.96
CA ASN A 112 7.67 4.28 -6.69
C ASN A 112 8.28 2.96 -6.24
N GLN A 113 8.33 2.70 -4.93
CA GLN A 113 8.76 1.40 -4.42
C GLN A 113 7.89 0.26 -4.97
N ARG A 114 6.58 0.45 -5.04
CA ARG A 114 5.68 -0.56 -5.61
C ARG A 114 5.93 -0.78 -7.11
N ALA A 115 6.35 0.25 -7.85
CA ALA A 115 6.74 0.10 -9.25
C ALA A 115 8.01 -0.76 -9.37
N LEU A 116 9.03 -0.50 -8.55
CA LEU A 116 10.26 -1.30 -8.48
C LEU A 116 9.99 -2.76 -8.12
N ASP A 117 9.17 -3.01 -7.11
CA ASP A 117 8.82 -4.36 -6.68
C ASP A 117 8.08 -5.13 -7.79
N ARG A 118 7.21 -4.45 -8.54
CA ARG A 118 6.49 -5.05 -9.67
C ARG A 118 7.45 -5.39 -10.81
N ALA A 119 8.37 -4.47 -11.14
CA ALA A 119 9.39 -4.70 -12.16
C ALA A 119 10.27 -5.91 -11.79
N SER A 120 10.68 -6.00 -10.52
CA SER A 120 11.46 -7.12 -9.99
C SER A 120 10.71 -8.45 -10.08
N ALA A 121 9.43 -8.47 -9.72
CA ALA A 121 8.60 -9.66 -9.85
C ALA A 121 8.43 -10.08 -11.33
N GLU A 122 8.14 -9.13 -12.23
CA GLU A 122 7.98 -9.41 -13.67
C GLU A 122 9.27 -9.97 -14.30
N HIS A 123 10.44 -9.49 -13.85
CA HIS A 123 11.72 -10.03 -14.28
C HIS A 123 11.96 -11.46 -13.77
N ALA A 124 11.71 -11.70 -12.47
CA ALA A 124 11.86 -13.03 -11.87
C ALA A 124 10.92 -14.08 -12.46
N ASP A 125 9.67 -13.70 -12.75
CA ASP A 125 8.69 -14.58 -13.41
C ASP A 125 9.14 -14.95 -14.82
N PHE A 126 9.68 -13.98 -15.55
CA PHE A 126 10.23 -14.22 -16.89
C PHE A 126 11.45 -15.14 -16.87
N LEU A 127 12.38 -14.97 -15.91
CA LEU A 127 13.51 -15.88 -15.73
C LEU A 127 13.04 -17.32 -15.44
N ARG A 128 12.04 -17.47 -14.56
CA ARG A 128 11.47 -18.77 -14.21
C ARG A 128 10.83 -19.46 -15.40
N GLU A 129 10.11 -18.72 -16.25
CA GLU A 129 9.53 -19.24 -17.49
C GLU A 129 10.62 -19.79 -18.42
N LYS A 130 11.69 -19.01 -18.64
CA LYS A 130 12.79 -19.42 -19.54
C LYS A 130 13.64 -20.55 -18.98
N ASP A 131 13.82 -20.63 -17.66
CA ASP A 131 14.45 -21.80 -17.02
C ASP A 131 13.58 -23.06 -17.19
N GLY A 132 12.26 -22.95 -17.13
CA GLY A 132 11.36 -24.05 -17.46
C GLY A 132 11.52 -24.53 -18.92
N ASP A 133 11.61 -23.58 -19.87
CA ASP A 133 11.81 -23.87 -21.28
C ASP A 133 13.18 -24.53 -21.57
N SER A 134 14.22 -24.18 -20.80
CA SER A 134 15.58 -24.70 -21.00
C SER A 134 15.71 -26.17 -20.57
N ARG A 135 14.93 -26.60 -19.57
CA ARG A 135 14.92 -27.97 -19.04
C ARG A 135 14.27 -28.98 -19.98
N ASN A 136 13.41 -28.52 -20.90
CA ASN A 136 12.81 -29.39 -21.89
C ASN A 136 13.68 -29.46 -23.15
N MET A 137 14.10 -30.68 -23.49
CA MET A 137 15.05 -30.96 -24.57
C MET A 137 14.59 -30.43 -25.94
N PHE A 138 13.28 -30.41 -26.20
CA PHE A 138 12.74 -29.94 -27.48
C PHE A 138 12.57 -28.42 -27.52
N THR A 139 12.21 -27.78 -26.40
CA THR A 139 12.01 -26.32 -26.33
C THR A 139 13.33 -25.56 -26.28
N CYS A 140 14.35 -26.09 -25.59
CA CYS A 140 15.68 -25.49 -25.52
C CYS A 140 16.33 -25.34 -26.91
N LEU A 141 16.07 -26.28 -27.82
CA LEU A 141 16.58 -26.25 -29.20
C LEU A 141 15.82 -25.29 -30.13
N LYS A 142 14.65 -24.77 -29.73
CA LYS A 142 13.84 -23.86 -30.57
C LYS A 142 14.45 -22.47 -30.70
N VAL A 143 15.30 -22.05 -29.76
CA VAL A 143 15.85 -20.69 -29.72
C VAL A 143 17.37 -20.75 -29.66
N ARG A 144 18.04 -20.12 -30.63
CA ARG A 144 19.50 -20.00 -30.63
C ARG A 144 19.97 -19.14 -29.44
N PRO A 145 21.12 -19.44 -28.81
CA PRO A 145 21.62 -18.66 -27.68
C PRO A 145 21.70 -17.15 -27.93
N GLY A 146 22.23 -16.73 -29.10
CA GLY A 146 22.28 -15.30 -29.45
C GLY A 146 20.91 -14.64 -29.62
N LYS A 147 19.87 -15.40 -30.00
CA LYS A 147 18.49 -14.91 -30.05
C LYS A 147 17.90 -14.82 -28.62
N MET A 148 18.26 -15.77 -27.76
CA MET A 148 17.85 -15.77 -26.35
C MET A 148 18.41 -14.55 -25.61
N ALA A 149 19.71 -14.26 -25.77
CA ALA A 149 20.35 -13.09 -25.19
C ALA A 149 19.67 -11.77 -25.61
N LYS A 150 19.32 -11.63 -26.90
CA LYS A 150 18.56 -10.47 -27.38
C LYS A 150 17.19 -10.37 -26.72
N LEU A 151 16.48 -11.48 -26.58
CA LEU A 151 15.15 -11.51 -25.96
C LEU A 151 15.23 -11.11 -24.48
N PHE A 152 16.24 -11.57 -23.74
CA PHE A 152 16.52 -11.11 -22.38
C PHE A 152 16.77 -9.59 -22.31
N ALA A 153 17.62 -9.07 -23.20
CA ALA A 153 17.93 -7.64 -23.24
C ALA A 153 16.69 -6.78 -23.56
N GLU A 154 15.90 -7.17 -24.57
CA GLU A 154 14.65 -6.50 -24.95
C GLU A 154 13.63 -6.53 -23.80
N ARG A 155 13.46 -7.69 -23.16
CA ARG A 155 12.51 -7.86 -22.05
C ARG A 155 12.91 -7.01 -20.85
N ARG A 156 14.19 -7.03 -20.46
CA ARG A 156 14.71 -6.19 -19.38
C ARG A 156 14.52 -4.71 -19.69
N GLY A 157 14.90 -4.26 -20.89
CA GLY A 157 14.69 -2.88 -21.34
C GLY A 157 13.22 -2.46 -21.26
N GLN A 158 12.29 -3.33 -21.67
CA GLN A 158 10.86 -3.07 -21.57
C GLN A 158 10.37 -2.94 -20.12
N VAL A 159 10.78 -3.84 -19.23
CA VAL A 159 10.39 -3.82 -17.81
C VAL A 159 10.92 -2.56 -17.12
N LEU A 160 12.18 -2.22 -17.37
CA LEU A 160 12.83 -1.01 -16.82
C LEU A 160 12.18 0.27 -17.34
N TRP A 161 11.89 0.33 -18.63
CA TRP A 161 11.19 1.47 -19.23
C TRP A 161 9.81 1.67 -18.58
N ARG A 162 9.03 0.60 -18.44
CA ARG A 162 7.73 0.65 -17.74
C ARG A 162 7.88 1.11 -16.30
N CYS A 163 8.87 0.58 -15.58
CA CYS A 163 9.15 0.99 -14.21
C CYS A 163 9.42 2.49 -14.12
N ARG A 164 10.27 3.05 -15.01
CA ARG A 164 10.55 4.50 -15.07
C ARG A 164 9.29 5.31 -15.35
N THR A 165 8.48 4.90 -16.33
CA THR A 165 7.26 5.62 -16.70
C THR A 165 6.18 5.56 -15.63
N ASP A 166 6.10 4.47 -14.87
CA ASP A 166 5.13 4.31 -13.79
C ASP A 166 5.51 5.14 -12.55
N MET A 167 6.79 5.42 -12.32
CA MET A 167 7.26 6.23 -11.19
C MET A 167 6.81 7.70 -11.29
N ARG A 168 6.65 8.34 -10.13
CA ARG A 168 6.31 9.76 -10.00
C ARG A 168 7.40 10.46 -9.23
N GLU A 169 7.92 11.57 -9.75
CA GLU A 169 8.91 12.42 -9.06
C GLU A 169 9.93 11.58 -8.26
N PRO A 170 10.64 10.64 -8.92
CA PRO A 170 11.49 9.70 -8.22
C PRO A 170 12.58 10.47 -7.47
N ALA A 171 12.72 10.19 -6.18
CA ALA A 171 13.81 10.73 -5.39
C ALA A 171 15.14 10.16 -5.91
N PRO A 172 16.27 10.87 -5.73
CA PRO A 172 17.59 10.40 -6.18
C PRO A 172 17.92 8.97 -5.69
N GLU A 173 17.50 8.63 -4.47
CA GLU A 173 17.66 7.29 -3.90
C GLU A 173 16.87 6.20 -4.66
N THR A 174 15.71 6.55 -5.19
CA THR A 174 14.87 5.63 -5.97
C THR A 174 15.45 5.43 -7.37
N GLU A 175 15.98 6.49 -7.98
CA GLU A 175 16.71 6.39 -9.25
C GLU A 175 18.01 5.60 -9.11
N ALA A 176 18.72 5.78 -7.99
CA ALA A 176 19.89 4.97 -7.64
C ALA A 176 19.53 3.49 -7.51
N GLN A 177 18.44 3.15 -6.81
CA GLN A 177 17.96 1.76 -6.71
C GLN A 177 17.60 1.17 -8.08
N LEU A 178 16.94 1.95 -8.95
CA LEU A 178 16.66 1.48 -10.30
C LEU A 178 17.95 1.22 -11.07
N THR A 179 18.93 2.12 -10.98
CA THR A 179 20.22 1.99 -11.66
C THR A 179 21.03 0.80 -11.15
N GLU A 180 21.00 0.55 -9.84
CA GLU A 180 21.62 -0.62 -9.21
C GLU A 180 20.97 -1.91 -9.70
N LEU A 181 19.63 -1.95 -9.76
CA LEU A 181 18.85 -3.07 -10.27
C LEU A 181 19.14 -3.33 -11.76
N GLU A 182 19.31 -2.27 -12.56
CA GLU A 182 19.74 -2.37 -13.95
C GLU A 182 21.14 -3.00 -14.08
N ALA A 183 22.07 -2.58 -13.23
CA ALA A 183 23.43 -3.12 -13.20
C ALA A 183 23.46 -4.58 -12.72
N GLU A 184 22.66 -4.93 -11.72
CA GLU A 184 22.50 -6.31 -11.22
C GLU A 184 21.99 -7.23 -12.33
N TRP A 185 20.90 -6.88 -13.00
CA TRP A 185 20.37 -7.70 -14.08
C TRP A 185 21.33 -7.79 -15.27
N THR A 186 22.22 -6.79 -15.45
CA THR A 186 23.23 -6.82 -16.52
C THR A 186 24.31 -7.84 -16.22
N ARG A 187 24.73 -7.93 -14.95
CA ARG A 187 25.67 -8.94 -14.48
C ARG A 187 25.10 -10.35 -14.50
N GLU A 188 23.79 -10.54 -14.27
CA GLU A 188 23.15 -11.87 -14.39
C GLU A 188 23.11 -12.40 -15.84
N ALA A 189 23.38 -11.55 -16.83
CA ALA A 189 23.39 -11.92 -18.25
C ALA A 189 24.79 -12.25 -18.81
N GLU A 190 25.85 -12.03 -18.02
CA GLU A 190 27.25 -12.37 -18.33
C GLU A 190 27.62 -13.76 -17.82
#